data_AF-A0A8T7CVZ4-F1
#
_entry.id   AF-A0A8T7CVZ4-F1
#
_cell.length_a   1.000
_cell.length_b   1.000
_cell.length_c   1.000
_cell.angle_alpha   90.00
_cell.angle_beta   90.00
_cell.angle_gamma   90.00
#
_symmetry.space_group_name_H-M   'P 1'
#
loop_
_entity.id
_entity.type
_entity.pdbx_description
1 polymer ?
#
loop_
_entity_poly.entity_id
_entity_poly.type
_entity_poly.pdbx_seq_one_letter_code
_entity_poly.pdbx_strand_id
1 'polypeptide(L)'
;MGLNTLLDKLGDMLEPEASKKKNYRKKLKKLLKDLKHKENKLKEKLASTEDELKRNRLEKELEIVHTQRKKGIKVLDETKPDYSDQSPDEPPE
;
A
#
# COMPACT_ATOMS: atom_id res chain seq x y z
N MET A 1 11.23 -3.05 -8.89
CA MET A 1 11.51 -1.92 -7.98
C MET A 1 11.81 -2.45 -6.58
N GLY A 2 12.77 -1.83 -5.89
CA GLY A 2 13.10 -2.14 -4.50
C GLY A 2 11.98 -1.70 -3.55
N LEU A 3 11.98 -2.19 -2.31
CA LEU A 3 10.95 -1.76 -1.36
C LEU A 3 11.08 -0.26 -1.06
N ASN A 4 12.28 0.19 -0.72
CA ASN A 4 12.56 1.60 -0.40
C ASN A 4 12.05 2.53 -1.51
N THR A 5 12.33 2.20 -2.78
CA THR A 5 11.83 3.01 -3.91
C THR A 5 10.30 3.09 -4.03
N LEU A 6 9.56 2.12 -3.51
CA LEU A 6 8.08 2.18 -3.47
C LEU A 6 7.60 3.04 -2.29
N LEU A 7 8.31 2.98 -1.16
CA LEU A 7 8.01 3.79 0.03
C LEU A 7 8.34 5.26 -0.21
N ASP A 8 9.47 5.56 -0.85
CA ASP A 8 9.87 6.93 -1.21
C ASP A 8 8.82 7.56 -2.13
N LYS A 9 8.46 6.85 -3.21
CA LYS A 9 7.39 7.28 -4.11
C LYS A 9 6.05 7.43 -3.43
N LEU A 10 5.78 6.62 -2.39
CA LEU A 10 4.54 6.77 -1.64
C LEU A 10 4.60 8.07 -0.85
N GLY A 11 5.71 8.34 -0.16
CA GLY A 11 5.96 9.60 0.54
C GLY A 11 5.75 10.81 -0.37
N ASP A 12 6.40 10.83 -1.53
CA ASP A 12 6.24 11.91 -2.54
C ASP A 12 4.79 12.08 -3.00
N MET A 13 4.02 10.98 -3.00
CA MET A 13 2.61 11.01 -3.34
C MET A 13 1.71 11.42 -2.17
N LEU A 14 2.13 11.28 -0.92
CA LEU A 14 1.35 11.77 0.21
C LEU A 14 1.53 13.29 0.41
N GLU A 15 2.45 13.93 -0.32
CA GLU A 15 2.61 15.37 -0.26
C GLU A 15 1.36 16.13 -0.76
N PRO A 16 1.00 17.26 -0.12
CA PRO A 16 -0.20 18.03 -0.46
C PRO A 16 -0.26 18.44 -1.94
N GLU A 17 0.89 18.79 -2.52
CA GLU A 17 0.99 19.22 -3.92
C GLU A 17 0.83 18.08 -4.92
N ALA A 18 1.09 16.83 -4.52
CA ALA A 18 0.95 15.67 -5.39
C ALA A 18 -0.52 15.37 -5.72
N SER A 19 -1.43 15.66 -4.77
CA SER A 19 -2.88 15.44 -4.93
C SER A 19 -3.50 16.22 -6.09
N LYS A 20 -2.90 17.38 -6.44
CA LYS A 20 -3.32 18.27 -7.52
C LYS A 20 -2.94 17.74 -8.92
N LYS A 21 -2.10 16.71 -9.00
CA LYS A 21 -1.61 16.18 -10.28
C LYS A 21 -2.70 15.38 -11.00
N LYS A 22 -2.86 15.63 -12.31
CA LYS A 22 -3.70 14.79 -13.18
C LYS A 22 -3.21 13.33 -13.07
N ASN A 23 -4.14 12.42 -12.79
CA ASN A 23 -3.90 10.99 -12.51
C ASN A 23 -3.29 10.65 -11.15
N TYR A 24 -3.26 11.56 -10.17
CA TYR A 24 -2.81 11.29 -8.81
C TYR A 24 -3.36 9.96 -8.26
N ARG A 25 -4.68 9.81 -8.27
CA ARG A 25 -5.35 8.61 -7.77
C ARG A 25 -5.03 7.33 -8.53
N LYS A 26 -4.94 7.41 -9.86
CA LYS A 26 -4.58 6.25 -10.67
C LYS A 26 -3.16 5.79 -10.34
N LYS A 27 -2.22 6.73 -10.17
CA LYS A 27 -0.84 6.45 -9.75
C LYS A 27 -0.80 5.91 -8.32
N LEU A 28 -1.57 6.50 -7.40
CA LEU A 28 -1.62 6.08 -5.99
C LEU A 28 -2.14 4.66 -5.87
N LYS A 29 -3.26 4.36 -6.55
CA LYS A 29 -3.86 3.03 -6.59
C LYS A 29 -2.90 1.99 -7.16
N LYS A 30 -2.14 2.34 -8.22
CA LYS A 30 -1.11 1.45 -8.79
C LYS A 30 0.01 1.20 -7.78
N LEU A 31 0.53 2.25 -7.14
CA LEU A 31 1.59 2.14 -6.15
C LEU A 31 1.17 1.30 -4.92
N LEU A 32 -0.06 1.49 -4.44
CA LEU A 32 -0.64 0.68 -3.36
C LEU A 32 -0.81 -0.78 -3.75
N LYS A 33 -1.11 -1.07 -5.02
CA LYS A 33 -1.17 -2.44 -5.55
C LYS A 33 0.22 -3.09 -5.56
N ASP A 34 1.24 -2.33 -5.97
CA ASP A 34 2.63 -2.80 -5.95
C ASP A 34 3.13 -3.06 -4.51
N LEU A 35 2.78 -2.18 -3.56
CA LEU A 35 3.03 -2.37 -2.14
C LEU A 35 2.31 -3.60 -1.57
N LYS A 36 1.05 -3.84 -1.96
CA LYS A 36 0.32 -5.07 -1.57
C LYS A 36 1.02 -6.32 -2.06
N HIS A 37 1.51 -6.31 -3.31
CA HIS A 37 2.22 -7.46 -3.86
C HIS A 37 3.56 -7.71 -3.14
N LYS A 38 4.27 -6.65 -2.77
CA LYS A 38 5.47 -6.73 -1.91
C LYS A 38 5.15 -7.26 -0.51
N GLU A 39 4.07 -6.79 0.11
CA GLU A 39 3.60 -7.27 1.42
C GLU A 39 3.35 -8.79 1.38
N ASN A 40 2.62 -9.27 0.37
CA ASN A 40 2.35 -10.71 0.21
C ASN A 40 3.64 -11.52 0.02
N LYS A 41 4.57 -11.04 -0.81
CA LYS A 41 5.88 -11.68 -0.99
C LYS A 41 6.70 -11.74 0.30
N LEU A 42 6.63 -10.71 1.14
CA LEU A 42 7.29 -10.71 2.45
C LEU A 42 6.63 -11.73 3.38
N LYS A 43 5.29 -11.84 3.39
CA LYS A 43 4.57 -12.86 4.18
C LYS A 43 4.93 -14.28 3.74
N GLU A 44 4.94 -14.54 2.44
CA GLU A 44 5.34 -15.84 1.88
C GLU A 44 6.78 -16.19 2.29
N LYS A 45 7.72 -15.26 2.12
CA LYS A 45 9.10 -15.45 2.56
C LYS A 45 9.20 -15.70 4.06
N LEU A 46 8.43 -14.98 4.87
CA LEU A 46 8.43 -15.14 6.31
C LEU A 46 7.92 -16.51 6.73
N ALA A 47 6.86 -17.01 6.08
CA ALA A 47 6.31 -18.35 6.32
C ALA A 47 7.32 -19.46 5.97
N SER A 48 8.18 -19.24 4.96
CA SER A 48 9.21 -20.19 4.54
C SER A 48 10.57 -19.99 5.23
N THR A 49 10.70 -19.03 6.16
CA THR A 49 11.97 -18.74 6.85
C THR A 49 11.97 -19.31 8.25
N GLU A 50 12.84 -20.29 8.50
CA GLU A 50 13.06 -20.89 9.83
C GLU A 50 14.11 -20.15 10.66
N ASP A 51 14.95 -19.32 10.02
CA ASP A 51 15.98 -18.50 10.65
C ASP A 51 15.35 -17.30 11.38
N GLU A 52 15.44 -17.28 12.71
CA GLU A 52 14.84 -16.24 13.56
C GLU A 52 15.35 -14.82 13.25
N LEU A 53 16.64 -14.65 12.94
CA LEU A 53 17.21 -13.34 12.64
C LEU A 53 16.67 -12.80 11.32
N LYS A 54 16.59 -13.67 10.30
CA LYS A 54 15.98 -13.32 9.02
C LYS A 54 14.49 -13.07 9.15
N ARG A 55 13.79 -13.89 9.95
CA ARG A 55 12.37 -13.75 10.22
C ARG A 55 12.05 -12.40 10.86
N ASN A 56 12.78 -12.01 11.91
CA ASN A 56 12.59 -10.72 12.59
C ASN A 56 12.80 -9.53 11.64
N ARG A 57 13.81 -9.61 10.75
CA ARG A 57 14.01 -8.59 9.70
C ARG A 57 12.83 -8.52 8.73
N LEU A 58 12.33 -9.66 8.26
CA LEU A 58 11.17 -9.73 7.36
C LEU A 58 9.89 -9.20 8.04
N GLU A 59 9.69 -9.50 9.32
CA GLU A 59 8.57 -9.03 10.14
C GLU A 59 8.58 -7.50 10.24
N LYS A 60 9.73 -6.90 10.56
CA LYS A 60 9.89 -5.43 10.58
C LYS A 60 9.64 -4.80 9.22
N GLU A 61 10.19 -5.40 8.16
CA GLU A 61 9.98 -4.92 6.79
C GLU A 61 8.49 -4.99 6.42
N LEU A 62 7.81 -6.08 6.78
CA LEU A 62 6.38 -6.26 6.57
C LEU A 62 5.55 -5.22 7.32
N GLU A 63 5.87 -4.94 8.58
CA GLU A 63 5.17 -3.96 9.41
C GLU A 63 5.28 -2.55 8.81
N ILE A 64 6.47 -2.15 8.38
CA ILE A 64 6.70 -0.86 7.71
C ILE A 64 5.84 -0.78 6.45
N VAL A 65 5.87 -1.81 5.60
CA VAL A 65 5.08 -1.85 4.37
C VAL A 65 3.59 -1.75 4.66
N HIS A 66 3.10 -2.53 5.61
CA HIS A 66 1.69 -2.58 5.97
C HIS A 66 1.21 -1.23 6.49
N THR A 67 1.97 -0.61 7.39
CA THR A 67 1.68 0.71 7.95
C THR A 67 1.64 1.78 6.87
N GLN A 68 2.63 1.81 5.99
CA GLN A 68 2.70 2.78 4.90
C GLN A 68 1.58 2.58 3.89
N ARG A 69 1.27 1.32 3.52
CA ARG A 69 0.14 1.00 2.64
C ARG A 69 -1.19 1.47 3.24
N LYS A 70 -1.40 1.26 4.55
CA LYS A 70 -2.61 1.72 5.25
C LYS A 70 -2.75 3.24 5.22
N LYS A 71 -1.65 3.97 5.46
CA LYS A 71 -1.61 5.44 5.32
C LYS A 71 -2.00 5.88 3.91
N GLY A 72 -1.42 5.28 2.88
CA GLY A 72 -1.74 5.64 1.51
C GLY A 72 -3.18 5.28 1.08
N ILE A 73 -3.75 4.19 1.62
CA ILE A 73 -5.18 3.87 1.44
C ILE A 73 -6.05 4.96 2.06
N LYS A 74 -5.71 5.43 3.28
CA LYS A 74 -6.45 6.50 3.95
C LYS A 74 -6.48 7.78 3.11
N VAL A 75 -5.34 8.20 2.57
CA VAL A 75 -5.25 9.38 1.68
C VAL A 75 -6.00 9.14 0.36
N LEU A 76 -5.95 7.92 -0.20
CA LEU A 76 -6.74 7.60 -1.39
C LEU A 76 -8.24 7.72 -1.12
N ASP A 77 -8.67 7.36 0.09
CA ASP A 77 -10.06 7.43 0.54
C ASP A 77 -10.50 8.88 0.83
N GLU A 78 -9.65 9.65 1.52
CA GLU A 78 -9.87 11.08 1.80
C GLU A 78 -9.90 11.93 0.52
N THR A 79 -9.14 11.54 -0.50
CA THR A 79 -9.24 12.21 -1.80
C THR A 79 -10.53 11.85 -2.53
N LYS A 80 -11.25 10.77 -2.14
CA LYS A 80 -12.68 10.49 -2.44
C LYS A 80 -13.44 11.75 -2.88
N PRO A 81 -13.89 12.00 -4.15
CA PRO A 81 -15.02 12.92 -4.21
C PRO A 81 -16.11 12.22 -3.40
N ASP A 82 -16.75 12.94 -2.50
CA ASP A 82 -17.83 12.42 -1.68
C ASP A 82 -18.94 11.89 -2.62
N TYR A 83 -18.88 10.60 -2.94
CA TYR A 83 -19.97 9.82 -3.49
C TYR A 83 -20.38 8.90 -2.35
N SER A 84 -20.90 9.52 -1.31
CA SER A 84 -21.93 8.93 -0.46
C SER A 84 -23.19 8.68 -1.32
N ASP A 85 -23.08 7.77 -2.29
CA ASP A 85 -24.23 7.03 -2.82
C ASP A 85 -23.74 5.76 -3.55
N GLN A 86 -24.45 4.66 -3.28
CA GLN A 86 -24.33 3.31 -3.85
C GLN A 86 -23.33 2.33 -3.20
N SER A 87 -23.80 1.77 -2.08
CA SER A 87 -24.01 0.35 -1.77
C SER A 87 -22.92 -0.71 -2.08
N PRO A 88 -22.70 -1.68 -1.17
CA PRO A 88 -21.67 -2.71 -1.28
C PRO A 88 -22.01 -3.73 -2.37
N ASP A 89 -21.04 -4.02 -3.24
CA ASP A 89 -21.05 -5.21 -4.11
C ASP A 89 -21.00 -6.47 -3.24
N GLU A 90 -22.17 -6.98 -2.89
CA GLU A 90 -22.38 -8.35 -2.42
C GLU A 90 -22.31 -9.30 -3.65
N PRO A 91 -21.56 -10.41 -3.58
CA PRO A 91 -21.39 -11.32 -4.72
C PRO A 91 -22.70 -12.07 -5.03
N PRO A 92 -22.95 -12.45 -6.30
CA PRO A 92 -24.23 -13.03 -6.71
C PRO A 92 -24.37 -14.48 -6.21
N GLU A 93 -25.57 -14.84 -5.74
CA GLU A 93 -26.05 -16.23 -5.67
C GLU A 93 -26.55 -16.71 -7.04
#